data_AF-A0A645H6Q7-F1
#
_entry.id   AF-A0A645H6Q7-F1
#
_cell.length_a   1.000
_cell.length_b   1.000
_cell.length_c   1.000
_cell.angle_alpha   90.00
_cell.angle_beta   90.00
_cell.angle_gamma   90.00
#
_symmetry.space_group_name_H-M   'P 1'
#
loop_
_entity.id
_entity.type
_entity.pdbx_description
1 polymer ?
#
loop_
_entity_poly.entity_id
_entity_poly.type
_entity_poly.pdbx_seq_one_letter_code
_entity_poly.pdbx_strand_id
1 'polypeptide(L)'
;MQRTGALAGLRGVAASLLDLEVPSLMLPEQEWTIEVVPAAEHDTIPNIHRLMEQSEYRVGPQSDHVGVRLDGPIEHGDGPQIISHGVPIGAIEVTPADELILLGRYRTLTAGYPIVGVVAQADLPLLGQLSVGTTVRFRWISRQRAVERAAAQDRALVQLDQAVTTAFGSVVRRMASTWWL
;
A
#
# COMPACT_ATOMS: atom_id res chain seq x y z
N MET A 1 26.05 -3.89 -37.74
CA MET A 1 26.73 -3.96 -36.42
C MET A 1 25.76 -4.62 -35.44
N GLN A 2 25.76 -5.96 -35.39
CA GLN A 2 24.84 -6.75 -34.56
C GLN A 2 25.46 -6.93 -33.17
N ARG A 3 24.72 -6.58 -32.12
CA ARG A 3 25.08 -6.88 -30.73
C ARG A 3 24.84 -8.37 -30.48
N THR A 4 25.93 -9.15 -30.42
CA THR A 4 25.94 -10.57 -30.06
C THR A 4 25.47 -10.73 -28.62
N GLY A 5 24.32 -11.37 -28.44
CA GLY A 5 23.60 -11.46 -27.17
C GLY A 5 24.29 -12.32 -26.11
N ALA A 6 24.17 -11.89 -24.85
CA ALA A 6 24.67 -12.54 -23.63
C ALA A 6 24.02 -13.91 -23.30
N LEU A 7 23.36 -14.56 -24.28
CA LEU A 7 22.55 -15.77 -24.07
C LEU A 7 23.23 -17.06 -24.55
N ALA A 8 24.45 -16.98 -25.08
CA ALA A 8 25.16 -18.16 -25.59
C ALA A 8 25.41 -19.25 -24.52
N GLY A 9 25.47 -18.86 -23.24
CA GLY A 9 25.67 -19.77 -22.11
C GLY A 9 24.44 -20.55 -21.64
N LEU A 10 23.26 -20.28 -22.18
CA LEU A 10 22.01 -20.95 -21.77
C LEU A 10 21.73 -22.24 -22.55
N ARG A 11 22.58 -22.61 -23.52
CA ARG A 11 22.47 -23.87 -24.26
C ARG A 11 22.89 -25.04 -23.36
N GLY A 12 21.98 -25.52 -22.52
CA GLY A 12 22.20 -26.67 -21.64
C GLY A 12 21.43 -26.61 -20.31
N VAL A 13 20.90 -25.45 -19.95
CA VAL A 13 19.96 -25.34 -18.81
C VAL A 13 18.60 -25.80 -19.32
N ALA A 14 18.09 -26.92 -18.80
CA ALA A 14 16.73 -27.34 -19.10
C ALA A 14 15.77 -26.19 -18.78
N ALA A 15 14.87 -25.83 -19.71
CA ALA A 15 13.95 -24.71 -19.54
C ALA A 15 13.12 -24.82 -18.23
N SER A 16 12.89 -26.04 -17.75
CA SER A 16 12.24 -26.35 -16.48
C SER A 16 12.98 -25.82 -15.23
N LEU A 17 14.29 -25.56 -15.29
CA LEU A 17 15.04 -24.94 -14.19
C LEU A 17 14.82 -23.44 -14.08
N LEU A 18 14.23 -22.82 -15.11
CA LEU A 18 13.86 -21.40 -15.15
C LEU A 18 12.33 -21.22 -15.10
N ASP A 19 11.59 -22.31 -14.91
CA ASP A 19 10.14 -22.31 -14.67
C ASP A 19 9.89 -21.95 -13.21
N LEU A 20 10.35 -20.74 -12.84
CA LEU A 20 10.04 -20.14 -11.57
C LEU A 20 8.57 -19.74 -11.66
N GLU A 21 7.72 -20.38 -10.85
CA GLU A 21 6.36 -19.90 -10.62
C GLU A 21 6.45 -18.44 -10.18
N VAL A 22 6.18 -17.53 -11.12
CA VAL A 22 6.11 -16.09 -10.83
C VAL A 22 4.88 -15.93 -9.95
N PRO A 23 5.02 -15.43 -8.71
CA PRO A 23 3.86 -15.21 -7.86
C PRO A 23 2.90 -14.25 -8.57
N SER A 24 1.74 -14.75 -8.99
CA SER A 24 0.65 -13.90 -9.44
C SER A 24 0.05 -13.27 -8.19
N LEU A 25 0.22 -11.96 -8.03
CA LEU A 25 -0.41 -11.22 -6.95
C LEU A 25 -1.90 -11.09 -7.29
N MET A 26 -2.69 -12.09 -6.92
CA MET A 26 -4.16 -12.05 -7.05
C MET A 26 -4.69 -11.09 -5.99
N LEU A 27 -4.95 -9.86 -6.39
CA LEU A 27 -5.54 -8.86 -5.54
C LEU A 27 -7.07 -8.97 -5.58
N PRO A 28 -7.78 -8.85 -4.44
CA PRO A 28 -9.23 -8.89 -4.43
C PRO A 28 -9.79 -7.73 -5.27
N GLU A 29 -10.62 -8.04 -6.26
CA GLU A 29 -11.08 -7.05 -7.23
C GLU A 29 -12.13 -6.08 -6.65
N GLN A 30 -12.81 -6.42 -5.56
CA GLN A 30 -14.05 -5.73 -5.17
C GLN A 30 -14.05 -5.10 -3.78
N GLU A 31 -13.31 -5.64 -2.82
CA GLU A 31 -13.33 -5.15 -1.44
C GLU A 31 -11.95 -5.23 -0.78
N TRP A 32 -11.55 -4.12 -0.16
CA TRP A 32 -10.30 -3.98 0.57
C TRP A 32 -10.57 -3.53 1.99
N THR A 33 -9.95 -4.18 2.97
CA THR A 33 -9.89 -3.66 4.34
C THR A 33 -8.54 -2.98 4.55
N ILE A 34 -8.57 -1.72 4.96
CA ILE A 34 -7.38 -0.93 5.28
C ILE A 34 -7.27 -0.77 6.78
N GLU A 35 -6.13 -1.17 7.35
CA GLU A 35 -5.83 -0.94 8.78
C GLU A 35 -5.41 0.52 9.01
N VAL A 36 -6.02 1.16 10.01
CA VAL A 36 -5.83 2.59 10.31
C VAL A 36 -5.49 2.76 11.78
N VAL A 37 -4.54 3.64 12.07
CA VAL A 37 -4.23 4.11 13.42
C VAL A 37 -4.98 5.43 13.67
N PRO A 38 -5.70 5.59 14.79
CA PRO A 38 -6.33 6.87 15.13
C PRO A 38 -5.31 8.02 15.18
N ALA A 39 -5.66 9.15 14.58
CA ALA A 39 -4.88 10.39 14.64
C ALA A 39 -5.29 11.22 15.87
N ALA A 40 -4.57 12.29 16.19
CA ALA A 40 -4.87 13.11 17.36
C ALA A 40 -6.21 13.85 17.22
N GLU A 41 -6.59 14.18 16.00
CA GLU A 41 -7.77 14.98 15.68
C GLU A 41 -9.02 14.12 15.42
N HIS A 42 -8.97 12.81 15.65
CA HIS A 42 -10.07 11.90 15.34
C HIS A 42 -11.40 12.29 16.02
N ASP A 43 -11.37 12.80 17.25
CA ASP A 43 -12.58 13.19 17.98
C ASP A 43 -13.19 14.53 17.49
N THR A 44 -12.54 15.23 16.57
CA THR A 44 -13.09 16.48 15.97
C THR A 44 -14.25 16.21 15.01
N ILE A 45 -14.35 14.99 14.48
CA ILE A 45 -15.42 14.58 13.58
C ILE A 45 -16.37 13.63 14.34
N PRO A 46 -17.64 14.01 14.52
CA PRO A 46 -18.61 13.20 15.24
C PRO A 46 -18.69 11.77 14.70
N ASN A 47 -18.70 10.80 15.60
CA ASN A 47 -18.89 9.39 15.29
C ASN A 47 -17.90 8.77 14.29
N ILE A 48 -16.81 9.44 13.91
CA ILE A 48 -15.96 9.01 12.80
C ILE A 48 -15.40 7.60 12.98
N HIS A 49 -15.01 7.25 14.21
CA HIS A 49 -14.50 5.92 14.52
C HIS A 49 -15.53 4.83 14.20
N ARG A 50 -16.78 5.03 14.66
CA ARG A 50 -17.91 4.11 14.42
C ARG A 50 -18.26 4.06 12.94
N LEU A 51 -18.37 5.21 12.28
CA LEU A 51 -18.74 5.30 10.86
C LEU A 51 -17.73 4.60 9.97
N MET A 52 -16.43 4.87 10.16
CA MET A 52 -15.36 4.25 9.38
C MET A 52 -15.31 2.73 9.58
N GLU A 53 -15.54 2.24 10.80
CA GLU A 53 -15.48 0.82 11.13
C GLU A 53 -16.70 0.03 10.62
N GLN A 54 -17.87 0.65 10.57
CA GLN A 54 -19.13 -0.05 10.27
C GLN A 54 -19.63 0.13 8.84
N SER A 55 -19.06 1.07 8.10
CA SER A 55 -19.54 1.44 6.76
C SER A 55 -18.61 0.96 5.64
N GLU A 56 -19.18 0.94 4.43
CA GLU A 56 -18.42 0.81 3.20
C GLU A 56 -18.17 2.19 2.60
N TYR A 57 -16.99 2.37 2.02
CA TYR A 57 -16.59 3.56 1.29
C TYR A 57 -16.24 3.18 -0.15
N ARG A 58 -16.56 4.02 -1.12
CA ARG A 58 -16.31 3.76 -2.54
C ARG A 58 -15.28 4.72 -3.11
N VAL A 59 -14.34 4.19 -3.88
CA VAL A 59 -13.33 5.02 -4.56
C VAL A 59 -14.00 5.89 -5.63
N GLY A 60 -13.92 7.20 -5.43
CA GLY A 60 -14.49 8.21 -6.32
C GLY A 60 -13.60 8.49 -7.55
N PRO A 61 -14.17 9.03 -8.63
CA PRO A 61 -13.47 9.27 -9.90
C PRO A 61 -12.43 10.39 -9.86
N GLN A 62 -12.43 11.20 -8.79
CA GLN A 62 -11.46 12.29 -8.59
C GLN A 62 -10.16 11.79 -7.91
N SER A 63 -10.05 10.50 -7.63
CA SER A 63 -8.85 9.89 -7.05
C SER A 63 -7.67 9.95 -8.01
N ASP A 64 -6.49 10.26 -7.50
CA ASP A 64 -5.26 10.35 -8.27
C ASP A 64 -4.01 9.94 -7.44
N HIS A 65 -2.83 10.19 -7.98
CA HIS A 65 -1.55 9.92 -7.33
C HIS A 65 -1.28 10.74 -6.04
N VAL A 66 -2.01 11.85 -5.83
CA VAL A 66 -1.94 12.67 -4.62
C VAL A 66 -2.75 12.02 -3.51
N GLY A 67 -3.95 11.54 -3.81
CA GLY A 67 -4.78 10.83 -2.84
C GLY A 67 -5.98 10.11 -3.43
N VAL A 68 -6.44 9.10 -2.70
CA VAL A 68 -7.65 8.34 -3.01
C VAL A 68 -8.84 8.97 -2.30
N ARG A 69 -9.82 9.43 -3.09
CA ARG A 69 -11.05 10.04 -2.59
C ARG A 69 -12.12 8.97 -2.44
N LEU A 70 -12.80 9.00 -1.30
CA LEU A 70 -13.72 7.95 -0.89
C LEU A 70 -15.07 8.55 -0.52
N ASP A 71 -16.09 8.13 -1.25
CA ASP A 71 -17.49 8.44 -1.00
C ASP A 71 -18.03 7.46 0.05
N GLY A 72 -18.60 7.96 1.14
CA GLY A 72 -19.21 7.13 2.18
C GLY A 72 -19.74 7.95 3.35
N PRO A 73 -20.26 7.29 4.40
CA PRO A 73 -20.86 7.98 5.52
C PRO A 73 -19.84 8.83 6.30
N ILE A 74 -20.12 10.13 6.39
CA ILE A 74 -19.46 11.09 7.28
C ILE A 74 -20.56 11.90 7.94
N GLU A 75 -20.41 12.17 9.24
CA GLU A 75 -21.23 13.15 9.94
C GLU A 75 -20.42 14.43 10.07
N HIS A 76 -20.86 15.49 9.41
CA HIS A 76 -20.23 16.79 9.54
C HIS A 76 -20.43 17.30 10.97
N GLY A 77 -19.35 17.49 11.71
CA GLY A 77 -19.38 18.33 12.89
C GLY A 77 -19.37 19.79 12.49
N ASP A 78 -19.79 20.69 13.37
CA ASP A 78 -19.41 22.11 13.29
C ASP A 78 -17.89 22.23 13.56
N GLY A 79 -17.06 21.68 12.67
CA GLY A 79 -15.62 21.48 12.86
C GLY A 79 -14.83 22.56 12.11
N PRO A 80 -14.04 23.40 12.80
CA PRO A 80 -13.35 24.51 12.16
C PRO A 80 -12.27 24.00 11.22
N GLN A 81 -11.98 24.74 10.14
CA GLN A 81 -10.66 24.67 9.52
C GLN A 81 -9.61 24.73 10.63
N ILE A 82 -8.80 23.69 10.75
CA ILE A 82 -7.77 23.64 11.78
C ILE A 82 -6.58 24.50 11.35
N ILE A 83 -5.77 24.93 12.33
CA ILE A 83 -4.46 25.52 12.02
C ILE A 83 -3.70 24.53 11.13
N SER A 84 -2.95 25.01 10.14
CA SER A 84 -2.23 24.12 9.25
C SER A 84 -1.15 23.32 9.99
N HIS A 85 -1.14 22.00 9.80
CA HIS A 85 -0.16 21.10 10.42
C HIS A 85 0.45 20.16 9.40
N GLY A 86 1.51 19.45 9.81
CA GLY A 86 2.21 18.49 8.97
C GLY A 86 1.34 17.27 8.65
N VAL A 87 1.28 16.91 7.37
CA VAL A 87 0.46 15.80 6.88
C VAL A 87 1.36 14.56 6.67
N PRO A 88 1.19 13.44 7.40
CA PRO A 88 1.95 12.22 7.16
C PRO A 88 1.47 11.47 5.90
N ILE A 89 2.31 10.59 5.34
CA ILE A 89 1.87 9.69 4.25
C ILE A 89 0.84 8.75 4.84
N GLY A 90 -0.27 8.54 4.12
CA GLY A 90 -1.39 7.74 4.59
C GLY A 90 -2.37 8.50 5.48
N ALA A 91 -2.21 9.82 5.65
CA ALA A 91 -3.20 10.62 6.36
C ALA A 91 -4.60 10.46 5.73
N ILE A 92 -5.62 10.35 6.57
CA ILE A 92 -7.03 10.32 6.18
C ILE A 92 -7.63 11.64 6.63
N GLU A 93 -7.87 12.53 5.67
CA GLU A 93 -8.53 13.81 5.93
C GLU A 93 -10.02 13.71 5.61
N VAL A 94 -10.83 14.45 6.38
CA VAL A 94 -12.23 14.73 6.04
C VAL A 94 -12.27 16.06 5.30
N THR A 95 -12.74 16.07 4.05
CA THR A 95 -12.82 17.31 3.27
C THR A 95 -14.12 18.06 3.58
N PRO A 96 -14.24 19.35 3.19
CA PRO A 96 -15.50 20.10 3.31
C PRO A 96 -16.65 19.57 2.46
N ALA A 97 -16.40 18.62 1.56
CA ALA A 97 -17.40 17.99 0.70
C ALA A 97 -17.91 16.65 1.26
N ASP A 98 -17.66 16.36 2.55
CA ASP A 98 -18.12 15.15 3.24
C ASP A 98 -17.59 13.84 2.62
N GLU A 99 -16.36 13.85 2.12
CA GLU A 99 -15.62 12.70 1.62
C GLU A 99 -14.35 12.48 2.46
N LEU A 100 -13.85 11.23 2.47
CA LEU A 100 -12.51 10.94 2.99
C LEU A 100 -11.49 11.05 1.86
N ILE A 101 -10.31 11.60 2.15
CA ILE A 101 -9.17 11.51 1.25
C ILE A 101 -8.00 10.81 1.94
N LEU A 102 -7.55 9.70 1.35
CA LEU A 102 -6.37 8.94 1.75
C LEU A 102 -5.16 9.49 1.01
N LEU A 103 -4.30 10.21 1.72
CA LEU A 103 -3.20 10.95 1.12
C LEU A 103 -1.97 10.08 0.86
N GLY A 104 -1.58 10.01 -0.41
CA GLY A 104 -0.45 9.24 -0.90
C GLY A 104 0.89 9.98 -0.80
N ARG A 105 1.90 9.49 -1.52
CA ARG A 105 3.27 10.03 -1.44
C ARG A 105 3.40 11.47 -1.96
N TYR A 106 2.49 11.91 -2.82
CA TYR A 106 2.50 13.22 -3.48
C TYR A 106 1.61 14.28 -2.79
N ARG A 107 1.08 13.98 -1.60
CA ARG A 107 0.31 14.92 -0.77
C ARG A 107 1.08 16.22 -0.48
N THR A 108 0.35 17.28 -0.17
CA THR A 108 0.94 18.51 0.38
C THR A 108 1.56 18.25 1.74
N LEU A 109 2.65 18.96 2.07
CA LEU A 109 3.32 18.78 3.36
C LEU A 109 2.50 19.32 4.53
N THR A 110 1.62 20.29 4.27
CA THR A 110 0.74 20.90 5.25
C THR A 110 -0.68 21.02 4.72
N ALA A 111 -1.66 20.86 5.60
CA ALA A 111 -3.08 21.05 5.29
C ALA A 111 -3.84 21.56 6.53
N GLY A 112 -5.02 22.14 6.29
CA GLY A 112 -5.92 22.68 7.33
C GLY A 112 -7.19 21.82 7.53
N TYR A 113 -7.19 20.58 7.03
CA TYR A 113 -8.29 19.65 7.23
C TYR A 113 -7.99 18.70 8.39
N PRO A 114 -9.02 18.30 9.16
CA PRO A 114 -8.84 17.36 10.26
C PRO A 114 -8.38 16.00 9.74
N ILE A 115 -7.32 15.48 10.34
CA ILE A 115 -6.81 14.13 10.08
C ILE A 115 -7.47 13.19 11.10
N VAL A 116 -8.30 12.28 10.64
CA VAL A 116 -9.06 11.37 11.54
C VAL A 116 -8.32 10.06 11.79
N GLY A 117 -7.36 9.72 10.93
CA GLY A 117 -6.55 8.52 11.05
C GLY A 117 -5.36 8.54 10.10
N VAL A 118 -4.46 7.58 10.29
CA VAL A 118 -3.33 7.35 9.40
C VAL A 118 -3.31 5.88 9.01
N VAL A 119 -3.31 5.60 7.71
CA VAL A 119 -3.18 4.25 7.16
C VAL A 119 -1.90 3.60 7.68
N ALA A 120 -2.02 2.36 8.14
CA ALA A 120 -0.88 1.59 8.61
C ALA A 120 0.17 1.46 7.49
N GLN A 121 1.45 1.59 7.82
CA GLN A 121 2.54 1.53 6.83
C GLN A 121 2.48 0.27 5.96
N ALA A 122 2.09 -0.86 6.56
CA ALA A 122 1.99 -2.14 5.87
C ALA A 122 0.92 -2.16 4.75
N ASP A 123 -0.08 -1.29 4.86
CA ASP A 123 -1.23 -1.20 3.97
C ASP A 123 -1.11 0.00 2.99
N LEU A 124 -0.08 0.86 3.13
CA LEU A 124 0.16 1.96 2.18
C LEU A 124 0.27 1.50 0.70
N PRO A 125 0.89 0.35 0.37
CA PRO A 125 0.92 -0.13 -1.02
C PRO A 125 -0.47 -0.39 -1.61
N LEU A 126 -1.49 -0.63 -0.78
CA LEU A 126 -2.85 -0.91 -1.23
C LEU A 126 -3.49 0.31 -1.89
N LEU A 127 -3.15 1.53 -1.46
CA LEU A 127 -3.68 2.77 -2.05
C LEU A 127 -3.39 2.84 -3.55
N GLY A 128 -2.24 2.32 -3.99
CA GLY A 128 -1.87 2.28 -5.41
C GLY A 128 -2.61 1.21 -6.23
N GLN A 129 -3.36 0.32 -5.57
CA GLN A 129 -4.15 -0.73 -6.20
C GLN A 129 -5.65 -0.39 -6.26
N LEU A 130 -6.08 0.64 -5.52
CA LEU A 130 -7.47 1.06 -5.48
C LEU A 130 -7.89 1.72 -6.79
N SER A 131 -8.82 1.09 -7.49
CA SER A 131 -9.41 1.61 -8.74
C SER A 131 -10.76 2.27 -8.46
N VAL A 132 -11.19 3.19 -9.33
CA VAL A 132 -12.52 3.82 -9.23
C VAL A 132 -13.61 2.76 -9.13
N GLY A 133 -14.54 2.94 -8.18
CA GLY A 133 -15.63 2.00 -7.89
C GLY A 133 -15.28 0.88 -6.91
N THR A 134 -14.00 0.70 -6.55
CA THR A 134 -13.57 -0.26 -5.52
C THR A 134 -14.19 0.06 -4.17
N THR A 135 -14.60 -0.97 -3.42
CA THR A 135 -15.10 -0.82 -2.05
C THR A 135 -13.97 -0.92 -1.04
N VAL A 136 -13.95 -0.01 -0.08
CA VAL A 136 -12.98 0.08 1.01
C VAL A 136 -13.72 0.02 2.34
N ARG A 137 -13.21 -0.79 3.25
CA ARG A 137 -13.58 -0.82 4.67
C ARG A 137 -12.38 -0.46 5.52
N PHE A 138 -12.62 0.07 6.70
CA PHE A 138 -11.55 0.40 7.64
C PHE A 138 -11.55 -0.52 8.85
N ARG A 139 -10.36 -0.77 9.38
CA ARG A 139 -10.17 -1.43 10.66
C ARG A 139 -9.25 -0.60 11.53
N TRP A 140 -9.74 -0.16 12.69
CA TRP A 140 -8.91 0.52 13.67
C TRP A 140 -7.95 -0.46 14.33
N ILE A 141 -6.68 -0.09 14.38
CA ILE A 141 -5.63 -0.86 15.05
C ILE A 141 -4.82 0.02 15.99
N SER A 142 -4.21 -0.61 16.99
CA SER A 142 -3.29 0.09 17.87
C SER A 142 -2.00 0.47 17.12
N ARG A 143 -1.35 1.55 17.56
CA ARG A 143 -0.01 1.92 17.06
C ARG A 143 0.98 0.78 17.19
N GLN A 144 0.92 0.02 18.29
CA GLN A 144 1.77 -1.15 18.51
C GLN A 144 1.56 -2.21 17.44
N ARG A 145 0.31 -2.53 17.11
CA ARG A 145 -0.03 -3.47 16.03
C ARG A 145 0.50 -2.99 14.67
N ALA A 146 0.37 -1.69 14.38
CA ALA A 146 0.88 -1.11 13.13
C ALA A 146 2.40 -1.27 13.00
N VAL A 147 3.14 -1.05 14.09
CA VAL A 147 4.60 -1.25 14.15
C VAL A 147 4.96 -2.72 13.97
N GLU A 148 4.25 -3.64 14.63
CA GLU A 148 4.47 -5.08 14.48
C GLU A 148 4.22 -5.57 13.05
N ARG A 149 3.17 -5.06 12.40
CA ARG A 149 2.83 -5.34 11.00
C ARG A 149 3.93 -4.85 10.05
N ALA A 150 4.38 -3.61 10.22
CA ALA A 150 5.47 -3.04 9.43
C ALA A 150 6.77 -3.88 9.58
N ALA A 151 7.16 -4.20 10.81
CA ALA A 151 8.34 -5.01 11.07
C ALA A 151 8.22 -6.44 10.50
N ALA A 152 7.02 -7.03 10.51
CA ALA A 152 6.77 -8.33 9.88
C ALA A 152 6.90 -8.28 8.36
N GLN A 153 6.39 -7.22 7.72
CA GLN A 153 6.52 -7.01 6.28
C GLN A 153 7.99 -6.79 5.87
N ASP A 154 8.74 -5.97 6.62
CA ASP A 154 10.17 -5.76 6.37
C ASP A 154 10.96 -7.06 6.45
N ARG A 155 10.68 -7.91 7.46
CA ARG A 155 11.29 -9.24 7.57
C ARG A 155 10.96 -10.13 6.38
N ALA A 156 9.71 -10.12 5.91
CA ALA A 156 9.30 -10.91 4.74
C ALA A 156 10.00 -10.44 3.46
N LEU A 157 10.17 -9.13 3.27
CA LEU A 157 10.92 -8.58 2.13
C LEU A 157 12.40 -8.99 2.17
N VAL A 158 13.04 -8.95 3.34
CA VAL A 158 14.42 -9.42 3.51
C VAL A 158 14.53 -10.92 3.22
N GLN A 159 13.58 -11.73 3.67
CA GLN A 159 13.56 -13.17 3.36
C GLN A 159 13.38 -13.44 1.87
N LEU A 160 12.52 -12.69 1.20
CA LEU A 160 12.32 -12.78 -0.25
C LEU A 160 13.61 -12.42 -1.00
N ASP A 161 14.27 -11.34 -0.63
CA ASP A 161 15.55 -10.93 -1.22
C ASP A 161 16.63 -12.01 -1.06
N GLN A 162 16.73 -12.61 0.13
CA GLN A 162 17.65 -13.72 0.39
C GLN A 162 17.31 -14.97 -0.43
N ALA A 163 16.02 -15.31 -0.56
CA ALA A 163 15.55 -16.45 -1.33
C ALA A 163 15.85 -16.27 -2.83
N VAL A 164 15.52 -15.10 -3.39
CA VAL A 164 15.81 -14.72 -4.78
C VAL A 164 17.32 -14.75 -5.03
N THR A 165 18.11 -14.10 -4.18
CA THR A 165 19.58 -14.06 -4.33
C THR A 165 20.20 -15.46 -4.26
N THR A 166 19.72 -16.30 -3.34
CA THR A 166 20.18 -17.69 -3.20
C THR A 166 19.81 -18.51 -4.44
N ALA A 167 18.56 -18.44 -4.88
CA ALA A 167 18.04 -19.19 -6.03
C ALA A 167 18.80 -18.82 -7.30
N PHE A 168 18.82 -17.53 -7.68
CA PHE A 168 19.52 -17.07 -8.88
C PHE A 168 21.04 -17.25 -8.77
N GLY A 169 21.63 -17.03 -7.60
CA GLY A 169 23.06 -17.28 -7.36
C GLY A 169 23.47 -18.74 -7.54
N SER A 170 22.59 -19.69 -7.19
CA SER A 170 22.82 -21.12 -7.38
C SER A 170 22.80 -21.53 -8.86
N VAL A 171 21.88 -20.95 -9.65
CA VAL A 171 21.79 -21.17 -11.09
C VAL A 171 23.06 -20.65 -11.78
N VAL A 172 23.48 -19.43 -11.46
CA VAL A 172 24.68 -18.81 -12.06
C VAL A 172 25.95 -19.59 -11.72
N ARG A 173 26.13 -20.03 -10.46
CA ARG A 173 27.29 -20.86 -10.07
C ARG A 173 27.32 -22.19 -10.79
N ARG A 174 26.17 -22.87 -10.93
CA ARG A 174 26.08 -24.15 -11.63
C ARG A 174 26.37 -24.01 -13.12
N MET A 175 25.96 -22.91 -13.73
CA MET A 175 26.36 -22.60 -15.12
C MET A 175 27.87 -22.41 -15.23
N ALA A 176 28.48 -21.61 -14.34
CA ALA A 176 29.93 -21.33 -14.37
C ALA A 176 30.81 -22.58 -14.19
N SER A 177 30.39 -23.55 -13.36
CA SER A 177 31.13 -24.81 -13.16
C SER A 177 31.06 -25.79 -14.34
N THR A 178 30.17 -25.56 -15.32
CA THR A 178 29.97 -26.46 -16.47
C THR A 178 30.84 -26.09 -17.68
N TRP A 179 31.58 -24.98 -17.63
CA TRP A 179 32.48 -24.53 -18.73
C TRP A 179 33.89 -25.16 -18.71
N TRP A 180 34.16 -26.07 -17.77
CA TRP A 180 35.46 -26.73 -17.60
C TRP A 180 35.41 -28.25 -17.86
N LEU A 181 34.41 -28.72 -18.60
CA LEU A 181 34.30 -30.07 -19.16
C LEU A 181 34.01 -29.96 -20.66
#